data_AF-A0A8X7CLP9-F1
#
_entry.id   AF-A0A8X7CLP9-F1
#
_cell.length_a   1.000
_cell.length_b   1.000
_cell.length_c   1.000
_cell.angle_alpha   90.00
_cell.angle_beta   90.00
_cell.angle_gamma   90.00
#
_symmetry.space_group_name_H-M   'P 1'
#
loop_
_entity.id
_entity.type
_entity.pdbx_description
1 polymer ?
#
loop_
_entity_poly.entity_id
_entity_poly.type
_entity_poly.pdbx_seq_one_letter_code
_entity_poly.pdbx_strand_id
1 'polypeptide(L)'
;MTSPTGEDSSNVERIALRLPVFWRNNVALWVRQCDNAFKVKVLSQITQDETKYAALVSKLDSETLSHVSDIILSPPAANKYKTLSDRLIREFADSEHQKVKKNNF
;
A
#
# COMPACT_ATOMS: atom_id res chain seq x y z
N MET A 1 -18.78 43.27 -30.09
CA MET A 1 -17.90 42.15 -30.51
C MET A 1 -17.52 41.39 -29.25
N THR A 2 -18.20 40.28 -28.97
CA THR A 2 -17.86 39.37 -27.88
C THR A 2 -16.86 38.35 -28.41
N SER A 3 -15.72 38.22 -27.74
CA SER A 3 -14.75 37.14 -27.95
C SER A 3 -14.51 36.42 -26.62
N PRO A 4 -14.12 35.14 -26.68
CA PRO A 4 -14.43 34.14 -25.66
C PRO A 4 -13.32 34.04 -24.62
N THR A 5 -13.71 33.86 -23.36
CA THR A 5 -12.84 33.40 -22.27
C THR A 5 -13.65 32.33 -21.57
N GLY A 6 -13.22 31.10 -21.42
CA GLY A 6 -11.86 30.59 -21.39
C GLY A 6 -11.95 29.48 -20.35
N GLU A 7 -11.65 28.27 -20.78
CA GLU A 7 -11.18 27.18 -19.93
C GLU A 7 -12.07 26.90 -18.71
N ASP A 8 -13.12 26.10 -18.92
CA ASP A 8 -13.54 25.15 -17.88
C ASP A 8 -12.35 24.22 -17.64
N SER A 9 -11.48 24.70 -16.78
CA SER A 9 -10.35 23.99 -16.22
C SER A 9 -10.96 22.91 -15.35
N SER A 10 -11.42 21.84 -16.00
CA SER A 10 -11.61 20.55 -15.39
C SER A 10 -10.24 20.11 -14.91
N ASN A 11 -9.86 20.66 -13.75
CA ASN A 11 -8.75 20.21 -12.94
C ASN A 11 -9.19 18.85 -12.41
N VAL A 12 -9.13 17.86 -13.30
CA VAL A 12 -8.86 16.49 -12.91
C VAL A 12 -7.49 16.56 -12.24
N GLU A 13 -7.50 16.98 -10.96
CA GLU A 13 -6.43 16.75 -10.04
C GLU A 13 -6.16 15.27 -10.16
N ARG A 14 -5.13 14.92 -10.93
CA ARG A 14 -4.71 13.53 -11.08
C ARG A 14 -4.39 13.13 -9.66
N ILE A 15 -5.30 12.42 -9.01
CA ILE A 15 -5.21 12.12 -7.58
C ILE A 15 -3.87 11.40 -7.40
N ALA A 16 -2.89 12.16 -6.93
CA ALA A 16 -1.56 11.65 -6.68
C ALA A 16 -1.77 10.60 -5.60
N LEU A 17 -1.33 9.37 -5.86
CA LEU A 17 -1.51 8.26 -4.93
C LEU A 17 -0.73 8.59 -3.66
N ARG A 18 -1.37 9.23 -2.69
CA ARG A 18 -0.76 9.55 -1.40
C ARG A 18 -0.97 8.36 -0.47
N LEU A 19 -0.12 7.35 -0.61
CA LEU A 19 -0.07 6.28 0.39
C LEU A 19 0.44 6.85 1.72
N PRO A 20 -0.19 6.47 2.85
CA PRO A 20 0.26 6.87 4.18
C PRO A 20 1.67 6.33 4.47
N VAL A 21 2.32 6.93 5.46
CA VAL A 21 3.55 6.39 6.06
C VAL A 21 3.32 4.96 6.55
N PHE A 22 4.34 4.11 6.50
CA PHE A 22 4.22 2.72 6.91
C PHE A 22 3.95 2.60 8.42
N TRP A 23 2.89 1.88 8.80
CA TRP A 23 2.52 1.69 10.21
C TRP A 23 2.97 0.31 10.72
N ARG A 24 4.22 0.20 11.18
CA ARG A 24 4.77 -1.05 11.78
C ARG A 24 3.89 -1.63 12.88
N ASN A 25 3.32 -0.79 13.74
CA ASN A 25 2.48 -1.23 14.84
C ASN A 25 1.10 -1.75 14.38
N ASN A 26 0.68 -1.43 13.16
CA ASN A 26 -0.65 -1.81 12.69
C ASN A 26 -0.68 -2.00 11.16
N VAL A 27 0.14 -2.95 10.71
CA VAL A 27 0.34 -3.23 9.28
C VAL A 27 -0.96 -3.66 8.60
N ALA A 28 -1.81 -4.42 9.28
CA ALA A 28 -3.11 -4.83 8.74
C ALA A 28 -4.01 -3.63 8.37
N LEU A 29 -4.08 -2.63 9.24
CA LEU A 29 -4.85 -1.42 8.99
C LEU A 29 -4.21 -0.57 7.86
N TRP A 30 -2.88 -0.48 7.84
CA TRP A 30 -2.15 0.24 6.80
C TRP A 30 -2.34 -0.38 5.41
N VAL A 31 -2.23 -1.70 5.28
CA VAL A 31 -2.52 -2.43 4.03
C VAL A 31 -3.95 -2.13 3.58
N ARG A 32 -4.91 -2.09 4.51
CA ARG A 32 -6.30 -1.80 4.18
C ARG A 32 -6.53 -0.38 3.69
N GLN A 33 -5.79 0.59 4.25
CA GLN A 33 -5.80 1.95 3.76
C GLN A 33 -5.19 2.06 2.36
N CYS A 34 -4.10 1.32 2.09
CA CYS A 34 -3.50 1.24 0.77
C CYS A 34 -4.49 0.64 -0.25
N ASP A 35 -5.17 -0.46 0.06
CA ASP A 35 -6.24 -1.05 -0.75
C ASP A 35 -7.30 0.00 -1.12
N ASN A 36 -7.79 0.77 -0.14
CA ASN A 36 -8.79 1.80 -0.38
C ASN A 36 -8.27 2.88 -1.34
N ALA A 37 -7.03 3.36 -1.14
CA ALA A 37 -6.40 4.32 -2.03
C ALA A 37 -6.24 3.78 -3.46
N PHE A 38 -5.88 2.51 -3.62
CA PHE A 38 -5.81 1.86 -4.92
C PHE A 38 -7.21 1.71 -5.55
N LYS A 39 -8.24 1.36 -4.78
CA LYS A 39 -9.62 1.19 -5.26
C LYS A 39 -10.23 2.52 -5.74
N VAL A 40 -9.99 3.62 -5.03
CA VAL A 40 -10.39 4.97 -5.49
C VAL A 40 -9.78 5.27 -6.87
N LYS A 41 -8.54 4.80 -7.10
CA LYS A 41 -7.81 5.01 -8.35
C LYS A 41 -8.06 3.95 -9.44
N VAL A 42 -8.77 2.84 -9.15
CA VAL A 42 -9.27 1.92 -10.19
C VAL A 42 -10.22 2.66 -11.14
N LEU A 43 -10.91 3.69 -10.65
CA LEU A 43 -11.70 4.62 -11.47
C LEU A 43 -10.85 5.40 -12.50
N SER A 44 -9.51 5.37 -12.38
CA SER A 44 -8.54 6.07 -13.24
C SER A 44 -7.50 5.13 -13.87
N GLN A 45 -7.82 3.84 -14.08
CA GLN A 45 -6.99 2.81 -14.74
C GLN A 45 -5.69 2.36 -14.02
N ILE A 46 -5.61 2.41 -12.68
CA ILE A 46 -4.59 1.60 -11.97
C ILE A 46 -5.10 0.15 -11.83
N THR A 47 -4.75 -0.68 -12.81
CA THR A 47 -5.16 -2.09 -12.86
C THR A 47 -3.98 -3.07 -12.79
N GLN A 48 -2.75 -2.59 -12.76
CA GLN A 48 -1.58 -3.46 -12.76
C GLN A 48 -1.12 -3.77 -11.33
N ASP A 49 -1.14 -5.06 -10.98
CA ASP A 49 -0.59 -5.63 -9.73
C ASP A 49 0.82 -5.10 -9.46
N GLU A 50 1.62 -4.94 -10.52
CA GLU A 50 2.98 -4.38 -10.47
C GLU A 50 3.02 -2.93 -9.94
N THR A 51 2.08 -2.07 -10.32
CA THR A 51 2.02 -0.69 -9.82
C THR A 51 1.71 -0.66 -8.33
N LYS A 52 0.80 -1.53 -7.87
CA LYS A 52 0.44 -1.63 -6.45
C LYS A 52 1.61 -2.16 -5.63
N TYR A 53 2.28 -3.19 -6.15
CA TYR A 53 3.48 -3.76 -5.56
C TYR A 53 4.60 -2.71 -5.43
N ALA A 54 4.94 -2.02 -6.52
CA ALA A 54 5.98 -0.99 -6.50
C ALA A 54 5.66 0.15 -5.53
N ALA A 55 4.39 0.57 -5.45
CA ALA A 55 3.95 1.60 -4.52
C ALA A 55 4.05 1.15 -3.05
N LEU A 56 3.78 -0.12 -2.75
CA LEU A 56 4.02 -0.71 -1.43
C LEU A 56 5.50 -0.69 -1.08
N VAL A 57 6.35 -1.26 -1.95
CA VAL A 57 7.80 -1.36 -1.75
C VAL A 57 8.41 0.02 -1.49
N SER A 58 7.96 1.04 -2.23
CA SER A 58 8.41 2.43 -2.05
C SER A 58 8.05 3.03 -0.68
N LYS A 59 7.14 2.43 0.07
CA LYS A 59 6.71 2.91 1.40
C LYS A 59 7.34 2.14 2.55
N LEU A 60 7.98 1.01 2.27
CA LEU A 60 8.64 0.19 3.28
C LEU A 60 10.04 0.73 3.58
N ASP A 61 10.42 0.70 4.86
CA ASP A 61 11.78 1.01 5.28
C ASP A 61 12.73 -0.18 5.07
N SER A 62 14.04 0.06 5.10
CA SER A 62 15.09 -0.95 4.88
C SER A 62 14.97 -2.19 5.76
N GLU A 63 14.59 -2.02 7.03
CA GLU A 63 14.36 -3.13 7.96
C GLU A 63 13.23 -4.04 7.46
N THR A 64 12.07 -3.46 7.16
CA THR A 64 10.93 -4.20 6.63
C THR A 64 11.25 -4.86 5.29
N LEU A 65 11.98 -4.18 4.41
CA LEU A 65 12.46 -4.75 3.14
C LEU A 65 13.38 -5.94 3.36
N SER A 66 14.20 -5.95 4.42
CA SER A 66 15.02 -7.10 4.79
C SER A 66 14.17 -8.32 5.16
N HIS A 67 13.07 -8.12 5.91
CA HIS A 67 12.16 -9.20 6.32
C HIS A 67 11.42 -9.87 5.15
N VAL A 68 11.12 -9.10 4.10
CA VAL A 68 10.42 -9.59 2.90
C VAL A 68 11.33 -9.69 1.68
N SER A 69 12.65 -9.68 1.90
CA SER A 69 13.67 -9.66 0.84
C SER A 69 13.54 -10.83 -0.13
N ASP A 70 13.08 -12.00 0.34
CA ASP A 70 12.79 -13.15 -0.51
C ASP A 70 11.75 -12.81 -1.60
N ILE A 71 10.70 -12.07 -1.25
CA ILE A 71 9.63 -11.63 -2.17
C ILE A 71 10.11 -10.50 -3.08
N ILE A 72 11.05 -9.67 -2.62
CA ILE A 72 11.61 -8.58 -3.43
C ILE A 72 12.60 -9.09 -4.48
N LEU A 73 13.48 -10.00 -4.07
CA LEU A 73 14.51 -10.58 -4.93
C LEU A 73 13.95 -11.65 -5.87
N SER A 74 12.91 -12.35 -5.44
CA SER A 74 12.21 -13.37 -6.22
C SER A 74 10.70 -13.15 -6.21
N PRO A 75 10.20 -12.11 -6.91
CA PRO A 75 8.78 -11.80 -6.92
C PRO A 75 7.97 -12.91 -7.62
N PRO A 76 6.77 -13.25 -7.12
CA PRO A 76 5.91 -14.25 -7.74
C PRO A 76 5.39 -13.76 -9.12
N ALA A 77 5.07 -14.71 -10.00
CA ALA A 77 4.62 -14.41 -11.37
C ALA A 77 3.27 -13.65 -11.41
N ALA A 78 2.42 -13.83 -10.39
CA ALA A 78 1.15 -13.15 -10.25
C ALA A 78 0.85 -12.84 -8.78
N ASN A 79 -0.06 -11.90 -8.54
CA ASN A 79 -0.49 -11.50 -7.20
C ASN A 79 0.65 -10.98 -6.31
N LYS A 80 1.65 -10.28 -6.88
CA LYS A 80 2.81 -9.73 -6.16
C LYS A 80 2.36 -8.86 -4.99
N TYR A 81 1.35 -8.02 -5.23
CA TYR A 81 0.76 -7.17 -4.20
C TYR A 81 0.19 -7.98 -3.04
N LYS A 82 -0.61 -9.01 -3.36
CA LYS A 82 -1.30 -9.82 -2.35
C LYS A 82 -0.30 -10.62 -1.53
N THR A 83 0.68 -11.24 -2.19
CA THR A 83 1.73 -12.02 -1.52
C THR A 83 2.56 -11.15 -0.58
N LEU A 84 2.99 -9.97 -1.02
CA LEU A 84 3.73 -9.03 -0.17
C LEU A 84 2.87 -8.55 1.01
N SER A 85 1.62 -8.16 0.76
CA SER A 85 0.71 -7.67 1.81
C SER A 85 0.42 -8.73 2.87
N ASP A 86 0.19 -9.98 2.46
CA ASP A 86 -0.08 -11.10 3.36
C ASP A 86 1.14 -11.41 4.23
N ARG A 87 2.34 -11.43 3.63
CA ARG A 87 3.59 -11.60 4.38
C ARG A 87 3.81 -10.47 5.38
N LEU A 88 3.64 -9.21 4.97
CA LEU A 88 3.76 -8.07 5.87
C LEU A 88 2.78 -8.17 7.04
N ILE A 89 1.53 -8.57 6.79
CA ILE A 89 0.57 -8.77 7.88
C ILE A 89 1.05 -9.90 8.79
N ARG A 90 1.50 -11.04 8.26
CA ARG A 90 1.96 -12.17 9.06
C ARG A 90 3.18 -11.85 9.94
N GLU A 91 4.20 -11.20 9.38
CA GLU A 91 5.43 -10.85 10.12
C GLU A 91 5.13 -9.88 11.27
N PHE A 92 4.23 -8.92 11.07
CA PHE A 92 3.93 -7.88 12.06
C PHE A 92 2.69 -8.17 12.92
N ALA A 93 1.81 -9.10 12.55
CA ALA A 93 0.67 -9.53 13.36
C ALA A 93 1.09 -10.35 14.58
N ASP A 94 2.20 -11.09 14.49
CA ASP A 94 2.72 -11.86 15.63
C ASP A 94 3.22 -10.95 16.76
N SER A 95 3.67 -9.73 16.43
CA SER A 95 4.09 -8.72 17.41
C SER A 95 2.92 -8.17 18.25
N GLU A 96 1.68 -8.21 17.75
CA GLU A 96 0.49 -7.81 18.52
C GLU A 96 -0.03 -8.98 19.39
N HIS A 97 0.14 -10.23 18.95
CA HIS A 97 -0.31 -11.41 19.71
C HIS A 97 0.66 -11.89 20.80
N GLN A 98 1.93 -11.48 20.79
CA GLN A 98 2.85 -11.79 21.90
C GLN A 98 2.55 -11.04 23.20
N LYS A 99 1.57 -10.12 23.23
CA LYS A 99 1.09 -9.48 24.47
C LYS A 99 -0.06 -10.21 25.18
N VAL A 100 -0.49 -11.37 24.69
CA VAL A 100 -1.58 -12.13 25.33
C VAL A 100 -1.11 -13.51 25.79
N LYS A 101 -0.12 -13.54 26.68
CA LYS A 101 0.03 -14.57 27.73
C LYS A 101 1.28 -14.27 28.53
N LYS A 102 1.09 -13.77 29.76
CA LYS A 102 1.61 -14.36 31.01
C LYS A 102 1.68 -13.29 32.10
N ASN A 103 0.53 -12.85 32.60
CA ASN A 103 0.44 -12.27 33.94
C ASN A 103 -0.98 -12.49 34.51
N ASN A 104 -1.18 -13.59 35.22
CA ASN A 104 -1.66 -13.53 36.60
C ASN A 104 -1.53 -14.93 37.23
N PHE A 105 -0.93 -14.91 38.42
CA PHE A 105 -0.64 -16.02 39.32
C PHE A 105 -1.91 -16.70 39.83
#